data_AF-A0A950L8W8-F1
#
_entry.id   AF-A0A950L8W8-F1
#
_cell.length_a   1.000
_cell.length_b   1.000
_cell.length_c   1.000
_cell.angle_alpha   90.00
_cell.angle_beta   90.00
_cell.angle_gamma   90.00
#
_symmetry.space_group_name_H-M   'P 1'
#
loop_
_entity.id
_entity.type
_entity.pdbx_description
1 polymer ?
#
loop_
_entity_poly.entity_id
_entity_poly.type
_entity_poly.pdbx_seq_one_letter_code
_entity_poly.pdbx_strand_id
1 'polypeptide(L)'
;MLQLAALGAGSATLFAPRPGRAASRVKIGFLLKTMQEERYQRDKADFLAKAKELNADVIFDAANNDEQAQLASFENMMTQGAQAIVLQPVNTGTAGNLVRRANRDGIRVVGYDSMLINGPLDIMVMQ
;
A
#
# COMPACT_ATOMS: atom_id res chain seq x y z
N MET A 1 -60.12 0.53 -13.12
CA MET A 1 -60.05 0.92 -11.69
C MET A 1 -60.36 -0.34 -10.89
N LEU A 2 -59.52 -0.90 -10.02
CA LEU A 2 -58.63 -0.26 -9.06
C LEU A 2 -57.50 -1.23 -8.60
N GLN A 3 -56.29 -0.67 -8.61
CA GLN A 3 -55.10 -0.86 -7.76
C GLN A 3 -54.46 -2.23 -7.46
N LEU A 4 -53.16 -2.22 -7.78
CA LEU A 4 -52.10 -3.20 -7.60
C LEU A 4 -51.27 -2.83 -6.35
N ALA A 5 -50.59 -3.84 -5.82
CA ALA A 5 -49.36 -3.79 -5.02
C ALA A 5 -49.46 -3.44 -3.53
N ALA A 6 -49.40 -4.51 -2.73
CA ALA A 6 -48.99 -4.51 -1.34
C ALA A 6 -47.49 -4.22 -1.20
N LEU A 7 -47.14 -3.48 -0.13
CA LEU A 7 -45.79 -3.25 0.37
C LEU A 7 -45.10 -4.56 0.77
N GLY A 8 -43.77 -4.65 0.61
CA GLY A 8 -42.99 -5.59 1.41
C GLY A 8 -41.52 -5.77 1.03
N ALA A 9 -40.66 -5.40 1.97
CA ALA A 9 -39.34 -5.96 2.28
C ALA A 9 -38.10 -5.44 1.55
N GLY A 10 -37.13 -5.04 2.37
CA GLY A 10 -35.92 -4.31 2.01
C GLY A 10 -34.91 -5.10 1.19
N SER A 11 -34.14 -4.36 0.40
CA SER A 11 -32.99 -4.85 -0.32
C SER A 11 -31.87 -5.23 0.65
N ALA A 12 -31.92 -6.46 1.15
CA ALA A 12 -30.71 -7.14 1.59
C ALA A 12 -29.89 -7.45 0.33
N THR A 13 -28.88 -6.63 0.04
CA THR A 13 -27.81 -7.00 -0.89
C THR A 13 -27.15 -8.27 -0.38
N LEU A 14 -27.60 -9.41 -0.92
CA LEU A 14 -26.98 -10.71 -0.73
C LEU A 14 -25.52 -10.61 -1.17
N PHE A 15 -24.60 -10.64 -0.21
CA PHE A 15 -23.19 -10.86 -0.48
C PHE A 15 -23.03 -12.30 -0.95
N ALA A 16 -23.17 -12.52 -2.26
CA ALA A 16 -22.90 -13.81 -2.86
C ALA A 16 -21.40 -14.13 -2.71
N PRO A 17 -21.02 -15.27 -2.11
CA PRO A 17 -19.62 -15.66 -2.04
C PRO A 17 -19.13 -15.94 -3.45
N ARG A 18 -18.17 -15.14 -3.92
CA ARG A 18 -17.49 -15.40 -5.19
C ARG A 18 -16.68 -16.70 -5.05
N PRO A 19 -16.73 -17.62 -6.03
CA PRO A 19 -15.94 -18.84 -6.00
C PRO A 19 -14.45 -18.49 -5.90
N GLY A 20 -13.77 -19.18 -4.98
CA GLY A 20 -12.40 -18.91 -4.56
C GLY A 20 -11.42 -18.86 -5.74
N ARG A 21 -11.02 -17.64 -6.10
CA ARG A 21 -9.76 -17.41 -6.80
C ARG A 21 -8.69 -17.96 -5.88
N ALA A 22 -7.85 -18.89 -6.35
CA ALA A 22 -6.64 -19.28 -5.63
C ALA A 22 -6.00 -18.00 -5.10
N ALA A 23 -5.85 -17.87 -3.78
CA ALA A 23 -5.51 -16.60 -3.16
C ALA A 23 -4.12 -16.18 -3.64
N SER A 24 -4.07 -15.32 -4.65
CA SER A 24 -2.83 -14.75 -5.16
C SER A 24 -2.16 -14.04 -4.00
N ARG A 25 -0.89 -14.35 -3.74
CA ARG A 25 -0.12 -13.72 -2.67
C ARG A 25 -0.23 -12.20 -2.79
N VAL A 26 -0.42 -11.54 -1.66
CA VAL A 26 -0.42 -10.08 -1.62
C VAL A 26 0.99 -9.62 -1.95
N LYS A 27 1.12 -8.70 -2.92
CA LYS A 27 2.40 -8.12 -3.31
C LYS A 27 2.55 -6.74 -2.71
N ILE A 28 3.61 -6.53 -1.92
CA ILE A 28 3.84 -5.31 -1.15
C ILE A 28 5.15 -4.67 -1.60
N GLY A 29 5.12 -3.39 -1.95
CA GLY A 29 6.33 -2.58 -2.11
C GLY A 29 6.81 -2.11 -0.74
N PHE A 30 8.10 -2.24 -0.46
CA PHE A 30 8.72 -1.67 0.74
C PHE A 30 9.89 -0.78 0.32
N LEU A 31 9.67 0.54 0.42
CA LEU A 31 10.56 1.55 -0.09
C LEU A 31 11.08 2.42 1.05
N LEU A 32 12.37 2.24 1.36
CA LEU A 32 13.04 3.01 2.41
C LEU A 32 13.78 4.21 1.81
N LYS A 33 13.94 5.27 2.62
CA LYS A 33 14.74 6.43 2.19
C LYS A 33 16.22 6.05 2.11
N THR A 34 16.70 5.21 3.02
CA THR A 34 18.11 4.82 3.11
C THR A 34 18.27 3.46 3.80
N MET A 35 19.40 2.80 3.53
CA MET A 35 19.86 1.58 4.23
C MET A 35 21.18 1.81 4.99
N GLN A 36 21.66 3.06 5.03
CA GLN A 36 22.91 3.43 5.70
C GLN A 36 22.77 3.39 7.23
N GLU A 37 21.56 3.55 7.76
CA GLU A 37 21.30 3.42 9.19
C GLU A 37 21.07 1.93 9.53
N GLU A 38 21.83 1.41 10.50
CA GLU A 38 21.74 0.00 10.94
C GLU A 38 20.32 -0.40 11.33
N ARG A 39 19.57 0.53 11.91
CA ARG A 39 18.15 0.36 12.27
C ARG A 39 17.33 -0.17 11.09
N TYR A 40 17.42 0.46 9.92
CA TYR A 40 16.63 0.06 8.76
C TYR A 40 17.04 -1.29 8.17
N GLN A 41 18.26 -1.74 8.43
CA GLN A 41 18.67 -3.10 8.07
C GLN A 41 17.91 -4.14 8.91
N ARG A 42 17.74 -3.85 10.21
CA ARG A 42 16.91 -4.67 11.12
C ARG A 42 15.44 -4.60 10.73
N ASP A 43 14.91 -3.40 10.52
CA ASP A 43 13.50 -3.21 10.13
C ASP A 43 13.17 -3.95 8.83
N LYS A 44 14.09 -3.94 7.85
CA LYS A 44 13.95 -4.74 6.63
C LYS A 44 13.92 -6.23 6.91
N ALA A 45 14.84 -6.74 7.73
CA ALA A 45 14.87 -8.16 8.04
C ALA A 45 13.55 -8.60 8.69
N ASP A 46 13.06 -7.84 9.67
CA ASP A 46 11.83 -8.12 10.39
C ASP A 46 10.60 -8.02 9.48
N PHE A 47 10.55 -7.00 8.61
CA PHE A 47 9.48 -6.84 7.64
C PHE A 47 9.40 -8.02 6.68
N LEU A 48 10.54 -8.45 6.11
CA LEU A 48 10.60 -9.58 5.18
C LEU A 48 10.25 -10.90 5.86
N ALA A 49 10.73 -11.11 7.09
CA ALA A 49 10.37 -12.28 7.89
C ALA A 49 8.85 -12.33 8.11
N LYS A 50 8.26 -11.20 8.53
CA LYS A 50 6.82 -11.14 8.80
C LYS A 50 5.96 -11.30 7.55
N ALA A 51 6.35 -10.66 6.43
CA ALA A 51 5.65 -10.82 5.16
C ALA A 51 5.66 -12.28 4.69
N LYS A 52 6.79 -12.98 4.86
CA LYS A 52 6.91 -14.40 4.55
C LYS A 52 5.98 -15.27 5.41
N GLU A 53 5.91 -15.02 6.72
CA GLU A 53 4.96 -15.71 7.63
C GLU A 53 3.50 -15.52 7.18
N LEU A 54 3.18 -14.34 6.65
CA LEU A 54 1.85 -13.99 6.15
C LEU A 54 1.61 -14.41 4.69
N ASN A 55 2.54 -15.14 4.07
CA ASN A 55 2.48 -15.58 2.67
C ASN A 55 2.29 -14.41 1.67
N ALA A 56 2.97 -13.29 1.94
CA ALA A 56 3.04 -12.11 1.06
C ALA A 56 4.40 -12.05 0.34
N ASP A 57 4.39 -11.50 -0.88
CA ASP A 57 5.60 -11.24 -1.66
C ASP A 57 6.01 -9.76 -1.49
N VAL A 58 7.31 -9.49 -1.31
CA VAL A 58 7.82 -8.13 -1.07
C VAL A 58 8.77 -7.71 -2.19
N ILE A 59 8.52 -6.54 -2.76
CA ILE A 59 9.48 -5.81 -3.60
C ILE A 59 10.16 -4.80 -2.68
N PHE A 60 11.44 -5.01 -2.38
CA PHE A 60 12.20 -4.09 -1.55
C PHE A 60 13.09 -3.20 -2.41
N ASP A 61 13.17 -1.91 -2.07
CA ASP A 61 14.19 -1.01 -2.59
C ASP A 61 14.51 0.10 -1.57
N ALA A 62 15.65 0.78 -1.75
CA ALA A 62 16.04 1.93 -0.94
C ALA A 62 16.64 3.04 -1.79
N ALA A 63 16.21 4.27 -1.55
CA ALA A 63 16.51 5.40 -2.42
C ALA A 63 17.85 6.09 -2.14
N ASN A 64 18.62 5.65 -1.14
CA ASN A 64 19.89 6.25 -0.73
C ASN A 64 19.81 7.79 -0.52
N ASN A 65 18.72 8.26 0.07
CA ASN A 65 18.37 9.67 0.28
C ASN A 65 18.22 10.51 -1.00
N ASP A 66 17.99 9.88 -2.15
CA ASP A 66 17.78 10.56 -3.43
C ASP A 66 16.30 10.54 -3.85
N GLU A 67 15.71 11.72 -4.09
CA GLU A 67 14.28 11.84 -4.44
C GLU A 67 13.95 11.25 -5.82
N GLN A 68 14.88 11.33 -6.78
CA GLN A 68 14.65 10.83 -8.14
C GLN A 68 14.72 9.30 -8.17
N ALA A 69 15.68 8.71 -7.46
CA ALA A 69 15.76 7.28 -7.22
C ALA A 69 14.49 6.79 -6.51
N GLN A 70 14.03 7.50 -5.47
CA GLN A 70 12.78 7.14 -4.78
C GLN A 70 11.57 7.14 -5.73
N LEU A 71 11.44 8.16 -6.59
CA LEU A 71 10.39 8.21 -7.60
C LEU A 71 10.46 7.02 -8.57
N ALA A 72 11.65 6.72 -9.10
CA ALA A 72 11.85 5.62 -10.03
C ALA A 72 11.52 4.25 -9.39
N SER A 73 11.99 4.00 -8.17
CA SER A 73 11.67 2.79 -7.41
C SER A 73 10.18 2.67 -7.13
N PHE A 74 9.52 3.77 -6.78
CA PHE A 74 8.08 3.81 -6.52
C PHE A 74 7.26 3.45 -7.77
N GLU A 75 7.57 4.05 -8.92
CA GLU A 75 6.92 3.75 -10.20
C GLU A 75 7.16 2.30 -10.65
N ASN A 76 8.36 1.78 -10.41
CA ASN A 76 8.70 0.38 -10.68
C ASN A 76 7.86 -0.57 -9.80
N MET A 77 7.68 -0.28 -8.51
CA MET A 77 6.82 -1.09 -7.63
C MET A 77 5.37 -1.10 -8.09
N MET A 78 4.84 0.05 -8.52
CA MET A 78 3.50 0.14 -9.12
C MET A 78 3.39 -0.72 -10.37
N THR A 79 4.38 -0.64 -11.27
CA THR A 79 4.44 -1.40 -12.53
C THR A 79 4.50 -2.91 -12.29
N GLN A 80 5.22 -3.34 -11.26
CA GLN A 80 5.31 -4.75 -10.86
C GLN A 80 4.03 -5.28 -10.17
N GLY A 81 3.01 -4.46 -10.02
CA GLY A 81 1.71 -4.85 -9.48
C GLY A 81 1.68 -4.93 -7.95
N ALA A 82 2.43 -4.06 -7.26
CA ALA A 82 2.26 -3.89 -5.82
C ALA A 82 0.81 -3.45 -5.52
N GLN A 83 0.17 -4.12 -4.55
CA GLN A 83 -1.19 -3.80 -4.09
C GLN A 83 -1.16 -2.75 -2.96
N ALA A 84 -0.05 -2.69 -2.25
CA ALA A 84 0.26 -1.66 -1.26
C ALA A 84 1.74 -1.31 -1.31
N ILE A 85 2.08 -0.06 -1.00
CA ILE A 85 3.46 0.42 -0.87
C ILE A 85 3.65 0.99 0.55
N VAL A 86 4.61 0.44 1.28
CA VAL A 86 5.11 0.98 2.54
C VAL A 86 6.25 1.93 2.19
N LEU A 87 6.07 3.23 2.48
CA LEU A 87 6.94 4.31 2.03
C LEU A 87 7.52 5.06 3.23
N GLN A 88 8.85 5.05 3.34
CA GLN A 88 9.57 6.05 4.10
C GLN A 88 10.01 7.18 3.15
N PRO A 89 9.42 8.37 3.24
CA PRO A 89 9.73 9.45 2.31
C PRO A 89 11.16 9.98 2.48
N VAL A 90 11.86 10.22 1.36
CA VAL A 90 13.09 11.03 1.33
C VAL A 90 12.75 12.49 1.64
N ASN A 91 11.71 13.02 0.99
CA ASN A 91 11.22 14.38 1.18
C ASN A 91 9.75 14.37 1.61
N THR A 92 9.50 14.78 2.85
CA THR A 92 8.18 14.72 3.48
C THR A 92 7.19 15.73 2.86
N GLY A 93 7.66 16.82 2.26
CA GLY A 93 6.81 17.85 1.65
C GLY A 93 6.32 17.48 0.25
N THR A 94 7.09 16.67 -0.50
CA THR A 94 6.76 16.29 -1.89
C THR A 94 6.14 14.91 -2.00
N ALA A 95 6.38 14.01 -1.03
CA ALA A 95 5.95 12.62 -1.09
C ALA A 95 4.43 12.43 -1.19
N GLY A 96 3.61 13.42 -0.80
CA GLY A 96 2.16 13.37 -0.99
C GLY A 96 1.75 13.21 -2.46
N ASN A 97 2.59 13.64 -3.41
CA ASN A 97 2.37 13.42 -4.83
C ASN A 97 2.49 11.94 -5.22
N LEU A 98 3.42 11.19 -4.60
CA LEU A 98 3.58 9.75 -4.80
C LEU A 98 2.34 9.00 -4.29
N VAL A 99 1.87 9.36 -3.09
CA VAL A 99 0.65 8.81 -2.49
C VAL A 99 -0.56 9.02 -3.40
N ARG A 100 -0.79 10.26 -3.86
CA ARG A 100 -1.89 10.57 -4.79
C ARG A 100 -1.79 9.79 -6.09
N ARG A 101 -0.58 9.53 -6.58
CA ARG A 101 -0.37 8.75 -7.81
C ARG A 101 -0.76 7.29 -7.60
N ALA A 102 -0.25 6.63 -6.58
CA ALA A 102 -0.60 5.25 -6.27
C ALA A 102 -2.11 5.07 -6.02
N ASN A 103 -2.73 5.99 -5.27
CA ASN A 103 -4.16 5.90 -4.96
C ASN A 103 -5.04 5.99 -6.22
N ARG A 104 -4.63 6.74 -7.26
CA ARG A 104 -5.37 6.79 -8.55
C ARG A 104 -5.38 5.44 -9.26
N ASP A 105 -4.37 4.62 -9.03
CA ASP A 105 -4.22 3.29 -9.61
C ASP A 105 -4.77 2.20 -8.66
N GLY A 106 -5.45 2.60 -7.58
CA GLY A 106 -6.02 1.69 -6.58
C GLY A 106 -4.98 1.04 -5.66
N ILE A 107 -3.75 1.53 -5.66
CA ILE A 107 -2.65 1.03 -4.82
C ILE A 107 -2.65 1.82 -3.51
N ARG A 108 -2.69 1.10 -2.39
CA ARG A 108 -2.66 1.70 -1.04
C ARG A 108 -1.27 2.17 -0.68
N VAL A 109 -1.14 3.23 0.11
CA VAL A 109 0.16 3.71 0.60
C VAL A 109 0.15 3.88 2.11
N VAL A 110 1.09 3.20 2.75
CA VAL A 110 1.35 3.24 4.18
C VAL A 110 2.62 4.04 4.42
N GLY A 111 2.53 5.10 5.23
CA GLY A 111 3.72 5.87 5.65
C GLY A 111 4.51 5.10 6.71
N TYR A 112 5.83 5.18 6.66
CA TYR A 112 6.72 4.54 7.62
C TYR A 112 7.79 5.50 8.15
N ASP A 113 7.93 5.56 9.48
CA ASP A 113 8.97 6.25 10.28
C ASP A 113 9.06 7.79 10.11
N SER A 114 9.02 8.31 8.89
CA SER A 114 9.11 9.74 8.59
C SER A 114 7.73 10.30 8.21
N MET A 115 7.26 11.28 8.99
CA MET A 115 5.93 11.86 8.80
C MET A 115 5.84 12.66 7.51
N LEU A 116 5.01 12.19 6.59
CA LEU A 116 4.69 12.87 5.34
C LEU A 116 3.74 14.05 5.61
N ILE A 117 3.99 15.18 4.95
CA ILE A 117 3.18 16.39 5.03
C ILE A 117 2.32 16.47 3.75
N ASN A 118 1.01 16.67 3.90
CA ASN A 118 0.05 16.88 2.79
C ASN A 118 -0.13 15.70 1.80
N GLY A 119 -0.47 14.50 2.29
CA GLY A 119 -0.82 13.35 1.45
C GLY A 119 -1.95 12.49 2.05
N PRO A 120 -2.82 11.89 1.23
CA PRO A 120 -3.93 11.05 1.70
C PRO A 120 -3.41 9.65 2.06
N LEU A 121 -2.58 9.55 3.09
CA LEU A 121 -2.10 8.26 3.58
C LEU A 121 -3.27 7.45 4.13
N ASP A 122 -3.23 6.13 3.90
CA ASP A 122 -4.19 5.21 4.49
C ASP A 122 -3.90 5.01 5.99
N ILE A 123 -2.62 4.78 6.31
CA ILE A 123 -2.10 4.55 7.67
C ILE A 123 -0.67 5.13 7.75
N MET A 124 -0.27 5.62 8.93
CA MET A 124 1.12 5.92 9.28
C MET A 124 1.57 4.96 10.38
N VAL A 125 2.72 4.32 10.19
CA VAL A 125 3.37 3.47 11.18
C VAL A 125 4.64 4.16 11.64
N MET A 126 4.69 4.50 12.92
CA MET A 126 5.90 4.98 13.59
C MET A 126 6.46 3.84 14.43
N GLN A 127 7.79 3.73 14.50
CA GLN A 127 8.52 2.85 15.40
C GLN A 127 9.19 3.71 16.46
#